data_AF-A0A382X9Z4-F1
#
_entry.id   AF-A0A382X9Z4-F1
#
_cell.length_a   1.000
_cell.length_b   1.000
_cell.length_c   1.000
_cell.angle_alpha   90.00
_cell.angle_beta   90.00
_cell.angle_gamma   90.00
#
_symmetry.space_group_name_H-M   'P 1'
#
loop_
_entity.id
_entity.type
_entity.pdbx_description
1 polymer ?
#
loop_
_entity_poly.entity_id
_entity_poly.type
_entity_poly.pdbx_seq_one_letter_code
_entity_poly.pdbx_strand_id
1 'polypeptide(L)' 'MTALSTPIDFWSTLKQEAQVVAENEPLLSSYVHASVLAHHNFESSLSFILS' A
#
# COMPACT_ATOMS: atom_id res chain seq x y z
N MET A 1 4.43 28.40 14.23
CA MET A 1 4.82 26.98 14.27
C MET A 1 4.35 26.36 12.96
N THR A 2 5.19 26.42 11.93
CA THR A 2 4.93 25.85 10.60
C THR A 2 5.18 24.35 10.69
N ALA A 3 4.11 23.55 10.68
CA ALA A 3 4.23 22.11 10.50
C ALA A 3 4.95 21.89 9.16
N LEU A 4 6.15 21.31 9.22
CA LEU A 4 6.94 20.94 8.07
C LEU A 4 6.12 19.92 7.28
N SER A 5 5.51 20.37 6.18
CA SER A 5 4.85 19.53 5.19
C SER A 5 5.91 18.69 4.48
N THR A 6 6.46 17.69 5.16
CA THR A 6 7.14 16.59 4.49
C THR A 6 6.15 16.05 3.47
N PRO A 7 6.47 15.95 2.18
CA PRO A 7 5.59 15.27 1.23
C PRO A 7 5.43 13.85 1.76
N ILE A 8 4.26 13.56 2.32
CA ILE A 8 3.90 12.22 2.74
C ILE A 8 3.80 11.47 1.42
N ASP A 9 4.78 10.62 1.13
CA ASP A 9 4.70 9.67 0.04
C ASP A 9 3.60 8.68 0.40
N PHE A 10 2.35 9.07 0.12
CA PHE A 10 1.13 8.33 0.40
C PHE A 10 1.25 6.87 -0.03
N TRP A 11 1.88 6.64 -1.18
CA TRP A 11 2.16 5.30 -1.71
C TRP A 11 3.13 4.49 -0.84
N SER A 12 4.16 5.14 -0.29
CA SER A 12 5.10 4.51 0.64
C SER A 12 4.40 4.13 1.94
N THR A 13 3.58 5.03 2.49
CA THR A 13 2.75 4.76 3.69
C THR A 13 1.77 3.62 3.45
N LEU A 14 1.05 3.62 2.32
CA LEU A 14 0.12 2.57 1.96
C LEU A 14 0.82 1.20 1.82
N LYS A 15 2.01 1.16 1.22
CA LYS A 15 2.81 -0.07 1.14
C LYS A 15 3.21 -0.59 2.52
N GLN A 16 3.62 0.29 3.43
CA GLN A 16 3.95 -0.13 4.79
C GLN A 16 2.74 -0.70 5.52
N GLU A 17 1.58 -0.04 5.44
CA GLU A 17 0.34 -0.55 6.03
C GLU A 17 -0.08 -1.90 5.43
N ALA A 18 -0.02 -2.03 4.10
CA ALA A 18 -0.29 -3.27 3.39
C ALA A 18 0.64 -4.40 3.85
N GLN A 19 1.92 -4.11 4.08
CA GLN A 19 2.87 -5.10 4.58
C GLN A 19 2.55 -5.54 6.01
N VAL A 20 2.21 -4.61 6.89
CA VAL A 20 1.78 -4.93 8.26
C VAL A 20 0.51 -5.81 8.25
N VAL A 21 -0.45 -5.52 7.37
CA VAL A 21 -1.67 -6.34 7.23
C VAL A 21 -1.31 -7.74 6.70
N ALA A 22 -0.42 -7.82 5.70
CA ALA A 22 0.02 -9.11 5.14
C ALA A 22 0.79 -9.98 6.15
N GLU A 23 1.48 -9.37 7.11
CA GLU A 23 2.16 -10.06 8.20
C GLU A 23 1.19 -10.51 9.30
N ASN A 24 0.20 -9.69 9.65
CA ASN A 24 -0.78 -10.01 10.68
C ASN A 24 -1.87 -10.99 10.20
N GLU A 25 -2.20 -10.97 8.91
CA GLU A 25 -3.21 -11.84 8.31
C GLU A 25 -2.65 -12.68 7.15
N PRO A 26 -2.09 -13.87 7.44
CA PRO A 26 -1.50 -14.77 6.43
C PRO A 26 -2.47 -15.17 5.31
N LEU A 27 -3.77 -15.24 5.63
CA LEU A 27 -4.83 -15.56 4.66
C LEU A 27 -5.02 -14.45 3.61
N LEU A 28 -4.93 -13.18 4.04
CA LEU A 28 -5.02 -12.03 3.15
C LEU A 28 -3.67 -11.64 2.55
N SER A 29 -2.57 -12.13 3.12
CA SER A 29 -1.19 -11.84 2.69
C SER A 29 -1.01 -11.96 1.18
N SER A 30 -1.40 -13.08 0.58
CA SER A 30 -1.29 -13.30 -0.87
C SER A 30 -2.08 -12.28 -1.70
N TYR A 31 -3.28 -11.91 -1.24
CA TYR A 31 -4.12 -10.91 -1.92
C TYR A 31 -3.52 -9.52 -1.80
N VAL A 32 -3.11 -9.11 -0.60
CA VAL A 32 -2.50 -7.80 -0.32
C VAL A 32 -1.17 -7.65 -1.06
N HIS A 33 -0.39 -8.73 -1.14
CA HIS A 33 0.84 -8.74 -1.92
C HIS A 33 0.56 -8.53 -3.41
N ALA A 34 -0.42 -9.24 -3.97
CA ALA A 34 -0.77 -9.13 -5.38
C ALA A 34 -1.40 -7.78 -5.73
N SER A 35 -2.24 -7.24 -4.84
CA SER A 35 -3.04 -6.02 -5.09
C SER A 35 -2.32 -4.73 -4.78
N VAL A 36 -1.35 -4.71 -3.85
CA VAL A 36 -0.65 -3.48 -3.42
C VAL A 36 0.86 -3.61 -3.55
N LEU A 37 1.47 -4.63 -2.93
CA LEU A 37 2.94 -4.72 -2.82
C LEU A 37 3.63 -5.07 -4.16
N ALA A 38 2.96 -5.78 -5.05
CA ALA A 38 3.46 -6.14 -6.38
C ALA A 38 3.46 -4.98 -7.38
N HIS A 39 2.77 -3.89 -7.08
CA HIS A 39 2.65 -2.75 -7.98
C HIS A 39 3.71 -1.69 -7.74
N HIS A 40 4.08 -0.98 -8.80
CA HIS A 40 5.07 0.09 -8.76
C HIS A 40 4.43 1.45 -8.42
N ASN A 41 3.16 1.65 -8.74
CA ASN A 41 2.40 2.86 -8.45
C ASN A 41 0.99 2.57 -7.92
N PHE A 42 0.38 3.59 -7.31
CA PHE A 42 -0.96 3.52 -6.75
C PHE A 42 -2.03 3.25 -7.82
N GLU A 43 -1.92 3.85 -9.00
CA GLU A 43 -2.92 3.72 -10.07
C GLU A 43 -3.04 2.29 -10.61
N SER A 44 -1.92 1.56 -10.73
CA SER A 44 -1.93 0.16 -11.15
C SER A 44 -2.53 -0.75 -10.09
N SER A 45 -2.20 -0.49 -8.82
CA SER A 45 -2.80 -1.18 -7.67
C SER A 45 -4.31 -0.95 -7.61
N LEU A 46 -4.75 0.30 -7.77
CA LEU A 46 -6.17 0.66 -7.79
C LEU A 46 -6.89 0.02 -8.97
N SER A 47 -6.27 0.00 -10.15
CA SER A 47 -6.84 -0.65 -11.34
C SER A 47 -7.00 -2.16 -11.15
N PHE A 48 -6.05 -2.82 -10.47
CA PHE A 48 -6.16 -4.25 -10.13
C PHE A 48 -7.29 -4.52 -9.12
N ILE A 49 -7.47 -3.63 -8.14
CA ILE A 49 -8.53 -3.76 -7.12
C ILE A 49 -9.93 -3.53 -7.72
N LEU A 50 -10.06 -2.64 -8.71
CA LEU A 50 -11.35 -2.26 -9.32
C LEU A 50 -11.76 -3.11 -10.53
N SER A 51 -10.88 -4.01 -10.99
CA SER A 51 -11.13 -4.94 -12.11
C SER A 51 -11.91 -6.15 -11.65
#